data_AF-A0A521PG56-F1
#
_entry.id   AF-A0A521PG56-F1
#
_cell.length_a   1.000
_cell.length_b   1.000
_cell.length_c   1.000
_cell.angle_alpha   90.00
_cell.angle_beta   90.00
_cell.angle_gamma   90.00
#
_symmetry.space_group_name_H-M   'P 1'
#
loop_
_entity.id
_entity.type
_entity.pdbx_description
1 polymer ?
#
loop_
_entity_poly.entity_id
_entity_poly.type
_entity_poly.pdbx_seq_one_letter_code
_entity_poly.pdbx_strand_id
1 'polypeptide(L)'
;MRAARVSVLVLLALAVAPGLAAGQGPAPVRSERLPNGLTVLVRENPLAPVVAVALFVRVGTRWEGAENAGISNFLHAVMVKGTARRSGA
;
A
#
# COMPACT_ATOMS: atom_id res chain seq x y z
N MET A 1 26.69 -7.26 -50.23
CA MET A 1 25.22 -7.02 -50.21
C MET A 1 24.46 -7.77 -49.10
N ARG A 2 24.96 -8.90 -48.55
CA ARG A 2 24.31 -9.61 -47.42
C ARG A 2 24.42 -8.86 -46.08
N ALA A 3 25.56 -8.22 -45.81
CA ALA A 3 25.78 -7.45 -44.58
C ALA A 3 24.82 -6.25 -44.42
N ALA A 4 24.56 -5.50 -45.49
CA ALA A 4 23.65 -4.35 -45.46
C ALA A 4 22.20 -4.73 -45.13
N ARG A 5 21.74 -5.92 -45.53
CA ARG A 5 20.40 -6.43 -45.23
C ARG A 5 20.25 -6.86 -43.76
N VAL A 6 21.32 -7.41 -43.17
CA VAL A 6 21.36 -7.76 -41.75
C VAL A 6 21.37 -6.51 -40.87
N SER A 7 22.16 -5.49 -41.24
CA SER A 7 22.20 -4.21 -40.52
C SER A 7 20.85 -3.48 -40.55
N VAL A 8 20.14 -3.49 -41.67
CA VAL A 8 18.81 -2.88 -41.79
C VAL A 8 17.76 -3.62 -40.96
N LEU A 9 17.81 -4.96 -40.88
CA LEU A 9 16.89 -5.75 -40.05
C LEU A 9 17.14 -5.55 -38.55
N VAL A 10 18.39 -5.40 -38.13
CA VAL A 10 18.75 -5.10 -36.73
C VAL A 10 18.32 -3.68 -36.34
N LEU A 11 18.51 -2.71 -37.23
CA LEU A 11 18.05 -1.32 -37.03
C LEU A 11 16.52 -1.22 -37.03
N LEU A 12 15.82 -2.02 -37.84
CA LEU A 12 14.36 -2.08 -37.84
C LEU A 12 13.80 -2.75 -36.59
N ALA A 13 14.45 -3.80 -36.08
CA ALA A 13 14.07 -4.46 -34.83
C ALA A 13 14.26 -3.55 -33.59
N LEU A 14 15.24 -2.65 -33.61
CA LEU A 14 15.47 -1.68 -32.53
C LEU A 14 14.50 -0.49 -32.58
N ALA A 15 13.95 -0.15 -33.74
CA ALA A 15 13.02 0.96 -33.91
C ALA A 15 11.54 0.62 -33.60
N VAL A 16 11.19 -0.67 -33.48
CA VAL A 16 9.81 -1.16 -33.22
C VAL A 16 9.61 -1.60 -31.76
N ALA A 17 10.49 -1.18 -30.85
CA ALA A 17 10.32 -1.42 -29.42
C ALA A 17 9.82 -0.21 -28.56
N PRO A 18 8.99 0.74 -29.05
CA PRO A 18 8.37 1.70 -28.15
C PRO A 18 7.15 1.05 -27.50
N GLY A 19 7.36 0.19 -26.51
CA GLY A 19 6.23 -0.47 -25.82
C GLY A 19 6.53 -1.17 -24.50
N LEU A 20 7.80 -1.51 -24.21
CA LEU A 20 8.13 -2.30 -23.02
C LEU A 20 8.43 -1.47 -21.76
N ALA A 21 8.28 -0.15 -21.83
CA ALA A 21 8.38 0.73 -20.68
C ALA A 21 7.06 1.48 -20.45
N ALA A 22 5.93 0.77 -20.52
CA ALA A 22 4.78 1.19 -19.73
C ALA A 22 5.17 0.99 -18.26
N GLY A 23 5.76 2.04 -17.65
CA GLY A 23 5.93 2.08 -16.21
C GLY A 23 4.57 1.75 -15.59
N GLN A 24 4.50 0.62 -14.89
CA GLN A 24 3.27 0.24 -14.22
C GLN A 24 2.93 1.37 -13.26
N GLY A 25 1.84 2.10 -13.56
CA GLY A 25 1.26 3.02 -12.61
C GLY A 25 1.00 2.28 -11.28
N PRO A 26 0.83 2.99 -10.17
CA PRO A 26 0.62 2.36 -8.87
C PRO A 26 -0.42 1.25 -8.99
N ALA A 27 -0.08 0.05 -8.51
CA ALA A 27 -0.96 -1.11 -8.58
C ALA A 27 -2.37 -0.71 -8.09
N PRO A 28 -3.43 -1.18 -8.78
CA PRO A 28 -4.79 -0.76 -8.47
C PRO A 28 -5.13 -1.05 -7.01
N VAL A 29 -5.69 -0.05 -6.34
CA VAL A 29 -6.17 -0.20 -4.95
C VAL A 29 -7.60 -0.71 -5.01
N ARG A 30 -7.85 -1.91 -4.46
CA ARG A 30 -9.20 -2.43 -4.25
C ARG A 30 -9.76 -1.84 -2.96
N SER A 31 -10.96 -1.28 -3.03
CA SER A 31 -11.69 -0.73 -1.88
C SER A 31 -12.95 -1.53 -1.63
N GLU A 32 -13.21 -1.90 -0.38
CA GLU A 32 -14.43 -2.59 0.02
C GLU A 32 -14.95 -2.02 1.34
N ARG A 33 -16.26 -1.75 1.42
CA ARG A 33 -16.91 -1.33 2.66
C ARG A 33 -17.61 -2.53 3.29
N LEU A 34 -17.19 -2.88 4.50
CA LEU A 34 -17.72 -4.00 5.26
C LEU A 34 -19.10 -3.67 5.86
N PRO A 35 -19.91 -4.67 6.24
CA PRO A 35 -21.22 -4.47 6.87
C PRO A 35 -21.18 -3.65 8.17
N ASN A 36 -20.06 -3.70 8.90
CA ASN A 36 -19.84 -2.90 10.12
C ASN A 36 -19.41 -1.45 9.84
N GLY A 37 -19.31 -1.05 8.56
CA GLY A 37 -18.99 0.30 8.13
C GLY A 37 -17.50 0.59 7.91
N LEU A 38 -16.59 -0.33 8.25
CA LEU A 38 -15.16 -0.18 7.96
C LEU A 38 -14.89 -0.21 6.46
N THR A 39 -13.95 0.62 6.01
CA THR A 39 -13.45 0.59 4.63
C THR A 39 -12.08 -0.07 4.60
N VAL A 40 -11.96 -1.15 3.84
CA VAL A 40 -10.71 -1.88 3.65
C VAL A 40 -10.13 -1.51 2.30
N LEU A 41 -8.87 -1.06 2.31
CA LEU A 41 -8.09 -0.76 1.12
C LEU A 41 -7.00 -1.82 0.97
N VAL A 42 -6.96 -2.50 -0.17
CA VAL A 42 -5.97 -3.53 -0.48
C VAL A 42 -5.22 -3.15 -1.74
N ARG A 43 -3.89 -3.15 -1.67
CA ARG A 43 -3.02 -3.01 -2.82
C ARG A 43 -2.07 -4.19 -2.84
N GLU A 44 -2.26 -5.06 -3.82
CA GLU A 44 -1.38 -6.21 -4.03
C GLU A 44 -0.05 -5.75 -4.63
N ASN A 45 1.05 -6.33 -4.15
CA ASN A 45 2.38 -6.14 -4.72
C ASN A 45 3.08 -7.50 -4.83
N PRO A 46 3.04 -8.15 -6.00
CA PRO A 46 3.64 -9.47 -6.22
C PRO A 46 5.17 -9.51 -6.03
N LEU A 47 5.84 -8.34 -6.06
CA LEU A 47 7.29 -8.23 -5.88
C LEU A 47 7.70 -8.18 -4.41
N ALA A 48 6.78 -7.91 -3.48
CA ALA A 48 7.07 -7.80 -2.06
C ALA A 48 6.71 -9.12 -1.34
N PRO A 49 7.68 -9.87 -0.78
CA PRO A 49 7.42 -11.10 -0.02
C PRO A 49 6.92 -10.82 1.41
N VAL A 50 6.35 -9.64 1.66
CA VAL A 50 5.93 -9.16 2.98
C VAL A 50 4.60 -8.41 2.86
N VAL A 51 3.87 -8.33 3.97
CA VAL A 51 2.61 -7.58 4.04
C VAL A 51 2.75 -6.47 5.07
N ALA A 52 2.27 -5.27 4.72
CA ALA A 52 2.09 -4.17 5.66
C ALA A 52 0.58 -3.97 5.89
N VAL A 53 0.18 -3.87 7.15
CA VAL A 53 -1.21 -3.64 7.56
C VAL A 53 -1.25 -2.41 8.44
N ALA A 54 -2.18 -1.50 8.16
CA ALA A 54 -2.43 -0.32 8.97
C ALA A 54 -3.94 -0.15 9.22
N LEU A 55 -4.29 0.29 10.42
CA LEU A 55 -5.65 0.67 10.79
C LEU A 55 -5.68 2.15 11.11
N PHE A 56 -6.54 2.89 10.41
CA PHE A 56 -6.73 4.32 10.65
C PHE A 56 -8.05 4.54 11.38
N VAL A 57 -7.98 5.21 12.52
CA VAL A 57 -9.14 5.57 13.33
C VAL A 57 -9.18 7.08 13.46
N ARG A 58 -10.38 7.67 13.30
CA ARG A 58 -10.59 9.11 13.49
C ARG A 58 -10.63 9.43 15.00
N VAL A 59 -9.46 9.53 15.61
CA VAL A 59 -9.27 9.85 17.03
C VAL A 59 -8.09 10.81 17.21
N GLY A 60 -7.98 11.44 18.38
CA GLY A 60 -6.86 12.31 18.74
C GLY A 60 -7.29 13.44 19.67
N THR A 61 -6.31 14.26 20.06
CA THR A 61 -6.48 15.37 21.02
C THR A 61 -7.56 16.39 20.63
N ARG A 62 -7.89 16.49 19.33
CA ARG A 62 -9.02 17.29 18.84
C ARG A 62 -10.37 16.90 19.45
N TRP A 63 -10.51 15.66 19.89
CA TRP A 63 -11.74 15.11 20.46
C TRP A 63 -11.70 15.04 21.99
N GLU A 64 -10.69 15.65 22.61
CA GLU A 64 -10.52 15.69 24.07
C GLU A 64 -11.09 16.99 24.65
N GLY A 65 -11.60 16.89 25.87
CA GLY A 65 -12.00 18.00 26.74
C GLY A 65 -10.96 18.25 27.82
N ALA A 66 -11.17 19.29 28.63
CA ALA A 66 -10.25 19.63 29.71
C ALA A 66 -10.15 18.50 30.76
N GLU A 67 -11.23 17.77 30.96
CA GLU A 67 -11.36 16.66 31.91
C GLU A 67 -10.62 15.38 31.50
N ASN A 68 -10.26 15.22 30.22
CA ASN A 68 -9.65 14.00 29.69
C ASN A 68 -8.44 14.27 28.77
N ALA A 69 -7.86 15.47 28.84
CA ALA A 69 -6.70 15.86 28.05
C ALA A 69 -5.56 14.83 28.18
N GLY A 70 -5.06 14.35 27.06
CA GLY A 70 -4.02 13.33 26.96
C GLY A 70 -4.51 11.88 26.86
N ILE A 71 -5.82 11.61 26.98
CA ILE A 71 -6.36 10.24 26.96
C ILE A 71 -6.09 9.51 25.64
N SER A 72 -6.13 10.20 24.49
CA SER A 72 -5.85 9.59 23.18
C SER A 72 -4.39 9.13 23.09
N ASN A 73 -3.47 9.94 23.62
CA ASN A 73 -2.05 9.58 23.65
C ASN A 73 -1.80 8.41 24.60
N PHE A 74 -2.42 8.45 25.79
CA PHE A 74 -2.35 7.35 26.74
C PHE A 74 -2.90 6.05 26.13
N LEU A 75 -4.08 6.09 25.52
CA LEU A 75 -4.69 4.95 24.84
C LEU A 75 -3.75 4.37 23.78
N HIS A 76 -3.15 5.22 22.94
CA HIS A 76 -2.20 4.78 21.91
C HIS A 76 -0.98 4.07 22.51
N ALA A 77 -0.48 4.54 23.66
CA ALA A 77 0.67 3.92 24.34
C ALA A 77 0.34 2.55 24.97
N VAL A 78 -0.92 2.30 25.35
CA VAL A 78 -1.30 1.08 26.09
C VAL A 78 -2.09 0.06 25.27
N MET A 79 -2.66 0.44 24.12
CA MET A 79 -3.52 -0.46 23.32
C MET A 79 -2.79 -1.71 22.79
N VAL A 80 -1.46 -1.68 22.74
CA VAL A 80 -0.63 -2.82 22.32
C VAL A 80 -0.20 -3.72 23.48
N LYS A 81 -0.53 -3.39 24.74
CA LYS A 81 -0.10 -4.13 25.94
C LYS A 81 -0.95 -5.37 26.26
N GLY A 82 -1.81 -5.81 25.35
CA GLY A 82 -2.63 -7.01 25.52
C GLY A 82 -4.06 -6.81 25.01
N THR A 83 -4.73 -7.92 24.75
CA THR A 83 -6.14 -7.97 24.33
C THR A 83 -6.87 -9.03 25.15
N ALA A 84 -8.20 -9.04 25.08
CA ALA A 84 -9.02 -10.05 25.75
C ALA A 84 -8.63 -11.51 25.41
N ARG A 85 -7.95 -11.75 24.28
CA ARG A 85 -7.57 -13.09 23.81
C ARG A 85 -6.06 -13.33 23.77
N ARG A 86 -5.23 -12.32 24.02
CA ARG A 86 -3.75 -12.42 23.95
C ARG A 86 -3.12 -11.57 25.05
N SER A 87 -2.35 -12.21 25.92
CA SER A 87 -1.52 -11.51 26.92
C SER A 87 -0.48 -10.62 26.22
N GLY A 88 -0.11 -9.51 26.87
CA GLY A 88 1.00 -8.65 26.46
C GLY A 88 2.26 -8.78 27.34
N ALA A 89 2.25 -9.72 28.28
CA ALA A 89 3.42 -10.17 29.03
C ALA A 89 4.21 -11.23 28.24
#